data_AF-A0AAY4CR02-F1
#
_entry.id   AF-A0AAY4CR02-F1
#
_cell.length_a   1.000
_cell.length_b   1.000
_cell.length_c   1.000
_cell.angle_alpha   90.00
_cell.angle_beta   90.00
_cell.angle_gamma   90.00
#
_symmetry.space_group_name_H-M   'P 1'
#
loop_
_entity.id
_entity.type
_entity.pdbx_description
1 polymer ?
#
loop_
_entity_poly.entity_id
_entity_poly.type
_entity_poly.pdbx_seq_one_letter_code
_entity_poly.pdbx_strand_id
1 'polypeptide(L)'
;MFVAPPGYQPIYNPSIPYVGPIYGGLRPGMSVYIQGTIHHHITRFEVNLQCGEFDGSDIGLHINPRFDGWDKVVFNTFQSGSWEREEKVHHMPFRKGETFELIIVVSCDGYQINVNGKEYHLYQHRLPVERVCALKIAGDVQVQTINIIGVRIASIFFYMLLRLHTFTLLHVLSITTFFLYSLCLLGFLRTIIIRGMVPYGANRFCINFIVGGTRDIAFHLNPRILEGIVVRNSQLGGLWGQEEQEIFFNPFQEGQYFDLSIRCGNWRFKVYVNGQHMCNFIHRYQQFTQIDMILIEGDVQISYIHF
;
A
#
# COMPACT_ATOMS: atom_id res chain seq x y z
N MET A 1 -17.60 3.19 1.78
CA MET A 1 -16.96 4.52 1.97
C MET A 1 -15.47 4.33 1.72
N PHE A 2 -14.92 5.01 0.71
CA PHE A 2 -13.51 4.92 0.36
C PHE A 2 -12.68 5.64 1.43
N VAL A 3 -11.67 4.97 1.98
CA VAL A 3 -10.80 5.53 3.02
C VAL A 3 -9.39 5.57 2.45
N ALA A 4 -8.78 6.75 2.44
CA ALA A 4 -7.39 6.88 2.04
C ALA A 4 -6.50 6.03 2.99
N PRO A 5 -5.48 5.33 2.46
CA PRO A 5 -4.48 4.61 3.22
C PRO A 5 -3.83 5.61 4.17
N PRO A 6 -3.63 5.20 5.43
CA PRO A 6 -3.12 6.10 6.43
C PRO A 6 -1.70 6.58 6.05
N GLY A 7 -1.51 7.90 5.92
CA GLY A 7 -0.27 8.55 5.49
C GLY A 7 -0.37 9.28 4.14
N TYR A 8 -1.45 9.05 3.38
CA TYR A 8 -1.82 9.90 2.25
C TYR A 8 -2.95 10.83 2.65
N GLN A 9 -2.60 12.09 2.93
CA GLN A 9 -3.63 13.11 2.87
C GLN A 9 -4.00 13.34 1.41
N PRO A 10 -5.29 13.51 1.10
CA PRO A 10 -5.71 14.00 -0.20
C PRO A 10 -4.93 15.27 -0.56
N ILE A 11 -4.37 15.29 -1.76
CA ILE A 11 -3.71 16.48 -2.29
C ILE A 11 -4.76 17.26 -3.07
N TYR A 12 -4.99 18.50 -2.66
CA TYR A 12 -5.99 19.36 -3.28
C TYR A 12 -5.33 20.46 -4.11
N ASN A 13 -5.85 20.67 -5.31
CA ASN A 13 -5.45 21.72 -6.24
C ASN A 13 -3.91 21.85 -6.42
N PRO A 14 -3.18 20.76 -6.70
CA PRO A 14 -1.74 20.86 -6.92
C PRO A 14 -1.42 21.68 -8.17
N SER A 15 -0.31 22.40 -8.15
CA SER A 15 0.25 23.04 -9.36
C SER A 15 0.66 22.00 -10.39
N ILE A 16 0.47 22.30 -11.68
CA ILE A 16 0.87 21.45 -12.80
C ILE A 16 2.09 22.07 -13.51
N PRO A 17 3.18 21.30 -13.77
CA PRO A 17 3.32 19.86 -13.52
C PRO A 17 3.41 19.52 -12.03
N TYR A 18 2.72 18.45 -11.65
CA TYR A 18 2.80 17.85 -10.32
C TYR A 18 3.76 16.66 -10.37
N VAL A 19 4.64 16.56 -9.38
CA VAL A 19 5.43 15.36 -9.07
C VAL A 19 5.32 15.14 -7.58
N GLY A 20 5.02 13.91 -7.16
CA GLY A 20 5.09 13.59 -5.75
C GLY A 20 5.22 12.10 -5.45
N PRO A 21 5.63 11.78 -4.22
CA PRO A 21 5.96 10.42 -3.82
C PRO A 21 4.73 9.53 -3.71
N ILE A 22 4.93 8.27 -4.08
CA ILE A 22 4.10 7.15 -3.67
C ILE A 22 4.88 6.41 -2.56
N TYR A 23 4.74 6.88 -1.32
CA TYR A 23 5.37 6.29 -0.14
C TYR A 23 5.13 4.78 -0.04
N GLY A 24 6.23 4.01 0.00
CA GLY A 24 6.18 2.54 0.07
C GLY A 24 6.03 1.82 -1.28
N GLY A 25 5.90 2.58 -2.37
CA GLY A 25 5.68 2.08 -3.73
C GLY A 25 4.25 1.58 -3.98
N LEU A 26 3.90 1.37 -5.24
CA LEU A 26 2.62 0.76 -5.63
C LEU A 26 2.61 -0.76 -5.42
N ARG A 27 1.41 -1.29 -5.15
CA ARG A 27 1.15 -2.72 -4.94
C ARG A 27 -0.23 -3.10 -5.47
N PRO A 28 -0.43 -4.38 -5.82
CA PRO A 28 -1.77 -4.89 -6.07
C PRO A 28 -2.73 -4.58 -4.92
N GLY A 29 -3.94 -4.16 -5.27
CA GLY A 29 -4.95 -3.65 -4.34
C GLY A 29 -4.86 -2.16 -4.08
N MET A 30 -3.82 -1.45 -4.50
CA MET A 30 -3.81 0.02 -4.43
C MET A 30 -4.63 0.61 -5.57
N SER A 31 -5.00 1.88 -5.43
CA SER A 31 -5.64 2.67 -6.47
C SER A 31 -5.09 4.09 -6.44
N VAL A 32 -4.92 4.70 -7.60
CA VAL A 32 -4.62 6.13 -7.72
C VAL A 32 -5.89 6.79 -8.25
N TYR A 33 -6.46 7.67 -7.45
CA TYR A 33 -7.64 8.45 -7.78
C TYR A 33 -7.24 9.89 -8.10
N ILE A 34 -7.69 10.38 -9.24
CA ILE A 34 -7.43 11.74 -9.72
C ILE A 34 -8.76 12.33 -10.19
N GLN A 35 -9.10 13.49 -9.65
CA GLN A 35 -10.20 14.31 -10.15
C GLN A 35 -9.62 15.58 -10.78
N GLY A 36 -10.06 15.87 -11.99
CA GLY A 36 -9.49 16.93 -12.82
C GLY A 36 -10.53 17.64 -13.69
N THR A 37 -10.09 18.66 -14.41
CA THR A 37 -10.83 19.32 -15.49
C THR A 37 -9.94 19.41 -16.73
N ILE A 38 -10.53 19.07 -17.88
CA ILE A 38 -9.86 19.19 -19.17
C ILE A 38 -10.04 20.61 -19.69
N HIS A 39 -8.95 21.28 -20.06
CA HIS A 39 -9.03 22.61 -20.63
C HIS A 39 -9.74 22.60 -22.01
N HIS A 40 -10.47 23.67 -22.34
CA HIS A 40 -11.13 23.80 -23.66
C HIS A 40 -10.14 23.75 -24.83
N HIS A 41 -8.93 24.25 -24.63
CA HIS A 41 -7.87 24.33 -25.64
C HIS A 41 -6.80 23.23 -25.47
N ILE A 42 -7.15 22.10 -24.84
CA ILE A 42 -6.23 20.99 -24.65
C ILE A 42 -5.63 20.48 -25.97
N THR A 43 -4.32 20.22 -25.95
CA THR A 43 -3.61 19.38 -26.91
C THR A 43 -3.40 17.97 -26.36
N ARG A 44 -2.87 17.86 -25.13
CA ARG A 44 -2.67 16.59 -24.41
C ARG A 44 -2.36 16.84 -22.94
N PHE A 45 -2.57 15.81 -22.11
CA PHE A 45 -2.00 15.74 -20.77
C PHE A 45 -1.46 14.34 -20.52
N GLU A 46 -0.65 14.19 -19.48
CA GLU A 46 -0.08 12.90 -19.10
C GLU A 46 -0.20 12.63 -17.61
N VAL A 47 -0.38 11.35 -17.28
CA VAL A 47 -0.28 10.79 -15.95
C VAL A 47 0.75 9.67 -16.01
N ASN A 48 1.83 9.82 -15.27
CA ASN A 48 2.95 8.88 -15.24
C ASN A 48 3.07 8.28 -13.83
N LEU A 49 3.09 6.96 -13.78
CA LEU A 49 3.49 6.21 -12.59
C LEU A 49 4.96 5.81 -12.76
N GLN A 50 5.85 6.51 -12.05
CA GLN A 50 7.30 6.49 -12.23
C GLN A 50 8.03 5.69 -11.15
N CYS A 51 9.22 5.19 -11.48
CA CYS A 51 10.11 4.47 -10.57
C CYS A 51 11.09 5.39 -9.81
N GLY A 52 10.93 6.71 -9.92
CA GLY A 52 11.70 7.72 -9.19
C GLY A 52 11.13 9.12 -9.36
N GLU A 53 11.43 10.01 -8.42
CA GLU A 53 10.97 11.43 -8.40
C GLU A 53 11.89 12.36 -9.22
N PHE A 54 12.35 11.90 -10.37
CA PHE A 54 13.21 12.70 -11.26
C PHE A 54 12.89 12.42 -12.74
N ASP A 55 13.18 13.41 -13.59
CA ASP A 55 12.96 13.29 -15.03
C ASP A 55 13.89 12.24 -15.65
N GLY A 56 13.35 11.45 -16.57
CA GLY A 56 14.07 10.33 -17.20
C GLY A 56 14.10 9.05 -16.37
N SER A 57 13.49 9.03 -15.18
CA SER A 57 13.22 7.78 -14.46
C SER A 57 12.31 6.85 -15.27
N ASP A 58 12.47 5.54 -15.07
CA ASP A 58 11.59 4.54 -15.70
C ASP A 58 10.12 4.83 -15.34
N ILE A 59 9.22 4.64 -16.30
CA ILE A 59 7.78 4.86 -16.17
C ILE A 59 7.08 3.52 -16.36
N GLY A 60 6.52 2.98 -15.27
CA GLY A 60 5.76 1.72 -15.29
C GLY A 60 4.47 1.84 -16.11
N LEU A 61 3.78 2.97 -15.98
CA LEU A 61 2.58 3.30 -16.73
C LEU A 61 2.59 4.77 -17.14
N HIS A 62 2.57 5.03 -18.44
CA HIS A 62 2.30 6.33 -19.04
C HIS A 62 0.87 6.31 -19.57
N ILE A 63 0.03 7.26 -19.16
CA ILE A 63 -1.30 7.49 -19.72
C ILE A 63 -1.30 8.87 -20.36
N ASN A 64 -1.54 8.93 -21.67
CA ASN A 64 -1.47 10.20 -22.42
C ASN A 64 -2.65 10.37 -23.36
N PRO A 65 -3.74 11.00 -22.89
CA PRO A 65 -4.83 11.46 -23.75
C PRO A 65 -4.33 12.57 -24.69
N ARG A 66 -4.50 12.37 -25.99
CA ARG A 66 -4.11 13.28 -27.07
C ARG A 66 -5.37 13.74 -27.82
N PHE A 67 -5.52 15.05 -27.96
CA PHE A 67 -6.61 15.73 -28.67
C PHE A 67 -6.09 16.35 -29.97
N ASP A 68 -5.64 15.52 -30.89
CA ASP A 68 -4.93 15.90 -32.11
C ASP A 68 -5.75 15.70 -33.39
N GLY A 69 -7.08 15.57 -33.27
CA GLY A 69 -8.00 15.36 -34.39
C GLY A 69 -8.17 13.89 -34.76
N TRP A 70 -7.23 13.03 -34.35
CA TRP A 70 -7.40 11.59 -34.25
C TRP A 70 -7.25 11.16 -32.80
N ASP A 71 -8.14 11.73 -32.00
CA ASP A 71 -8.16 11.65 -30.55
C ASP A 71 -8.02 10.20 -30.08
N LYS A 72 -7.14 10.01 -29.09
CA LYS A 72 -6.78 8.70 -28.54
C LYS A 72 -6.15 8.86 -27.17
N VAL A 73 -6.23 7.80 -26.37
CA VAL A 73 -5.37 7.66 -25.19
C VAL A 73 -4.25 6.69 -25.54
N VAL A 74 -3.02 7.15 -25.36
CA VAL A 74 -1.83 6.32 -25.52
C VAL A 74 -1.40 5.79 -24.16
N PHE A 75 -1.16 4.49 -24.10
CA PHE A 75 -0.54 3.82 -22.96
C PHE A 75 0.83 3.29 -23.35
N ASN A 76 1.82 3.46 -22.47
CA ASN A 76 3.15 2.91 -22.72
C ASN A 76 3.96 2.77 -21.43
N THR A 77 5.14 2.16 -21.57
CA THR A 77 6.17 2.05 -20.56
C THR A 77 7.43 2.72 -21.12
N PHE A 78 8.13 3.47 -20.27
CA PHE A 78 9.46 3.99 -20.57
C PHE A 78 10.46 3.25 -19.69
N GLN A 79 11.41 2.54 -20.27
CA GLN A 79 12.45 1.87 -19.50
C GLN A 79 13.81 1.98 -20.16
N SER A 80 14.85 2.13 -19.34
CA SER A 80 16.24 2.18 -19.79
C SER A 80 16.48 3.23 -20.89
N GLY A 81 15.85 4.39 -20.76
CA GLY A 81 16.02 5.51 -21.70
C GLY A 81 15.19 5.41 -22.99
N SER A 82 14.28 4.45 -23.11
CA SER A 82 13.47 4.28 -24.33
C SER A 82 12.00 3.97 -24.05
N TRP A 83 11.13 4.43 -24.96
CA TRP A 83 9.72 4.04 -24.98
C TRP A 83 9.55 2.65 -25.59
N GLU A 84 8.67 1.86 -25.01
CA GLU A 84 8.29 0.57 -25.57
C GLU A 84 7.19 0.71 -26.64
N ARG A 85 6.54 -0.42 -26.99
CA ARG A 85 5.43 -0.45 -27.94
C ARG A 85 4.19 0.23 -27.35
N GLU A 86 3.72 1.28 -28.02
CA GLU A 86 2.49 1.99 -27.67
C GLU A 86 1.24 1.08 -27.77
N GLU A 87 0.36 1.18 -26.79
CA GLU A 87 -1.03 0.73 -26.88
C GLU A 87 -1.92 1.96 -27.10
N LYS A 88 -2.74 1.94 -28.15
CA LYS A 88 -3.57 3.09 -28.57
C LYS A 88 -5.03 2.73 -28.48
N VAL A 89 -5.79 3.47 -27.67
CA VAL A 89 -7.24 3.33 -27.56
C VAL A 89 -7.89 4.59 -28.14
N HIS A 90 -8.60 4.43 -29.25
CA HIS A 90 -9.20 5.54 -30.01
C HIS A 90 -10.55 6.01 -29.47
N HIS A 91 -11.17 5.26 -28.56
CA HIS A 91 -12.36 5.72 -27.86
C HIS A 91 -11.94 6.74 -26.79
N MET A 92 -12.09 8.04 -27.05
CA MET A 92 -11.70 9.08 -26.09
C MET A 92 -12.69 9.17 -24.91
N PRO A 93 -12.26 8.90 -23.64
CA PRO A 93 -13.15 8.97 -22.49
C PRO A 93 -13.22 10.37 -21.84
N PHE A 94 -12.37 11.29 -22.29
CA PHE A 94 -12.27 12.66 -21.78
C PHE A 94 -12.93 13.66 -22.75
N ARG A 95 -13.45 14.77 -22.24
CA ARG A 95 -14.14 15.80 -23.03
C ARG A 95 -13.60 17.19 -22.71
N LYS A 96 -13.42 18.00 -23.75
CA LYS A 96 -12.89 19.37 -23.62
C LYS A 96 -13.82 20.23 -22.77
N GLY A 97 -13.29 20.89 -21.74
CA GLY A 97 -14.06 21.74 -20.82
C GLY A 97 -14.82 20.98 -19.73
N GLU A 98 -14.79 19.64 -19.72
CA GLU A 98 -15.50 18.84 -18.73
C GLU A 98 -14.58 18.39 -17.59
N THR A 99 -15.18 18.16 -16.43
CA THR A 99 -14.54 17.47 -15.32
C THR A 99 -14.39 15.98 -15.61
N PHE A 100 -13.37 15.36 -15.04
CA PHE A 100 -13.20 13.91 -15.10
C PHE A 100 -12.84 13.32 -13.74
N GLU A 101 -13.20 12.07 -13.57
CA GLU A 101 -12.67 11.16 -12.56
C GLU A 101 -11.82 10.09 -13.26
N LEU A 102 -10.58 9.91 -12.82
CA LEU A 102 -9.68 8.86 -13.27
C LEU A 102 -9.29 8.00 -12.06
N ILE A 103 -9.52 6.70 -12.16
CA ILE A 103 -9.14 5.72 -11.15
C ILE A 103 -8.24 4.67 -11.81
N ILE A 104 -7.01 4.57 -11.34
CA ILE A 104 -6.05 3.55 -11.76
C ILE A 104 -6.00 2.50 -10.66
N VAL A 105 -6.67 1.37 -10.86
CA VAL A 105 -6.65 0.24 -9.92
C VAL A 105 -5.44 -0.63 -10.24
N VAL A 106 -4.61 -0.88 -9.25
CA VAL A 106 -3.43 -1.73 -9.37
C VAL A 106 -3.84 -3.17 -9.02
N SER A 107 -3.69 -4.11 -9.95
CA SER A 107 -3.93 -5.54 -9.73
C SER A 107 -2.65 -6.34 -9.95
N CYS A 108 -2.71 -7.65 -9.75
CA CYS A 108 -1.60 -8.55 -10.10
C CYS A 108 -1.40 -8.66 -11.62
N ASP A 109 -2.46 -8.47 -12.40
CA ASP A 109 -2.45 -8.63 -13.86
C ASP A 109 -2.03 -7.35 -14.60
N GLY A 110 -2.22 -6.19 -13.99
CA GLY A 110 -1.93 -4.91 -14.62
C GLY A 110 -2.49 -3.71 -13.87
N TYR A 111 -2.58 -2.59 -14.58
CA TYR A 111 -3.30 -1.40 -14.17
C TYR A 111 -4.66 -1.40 -14.87
N GLN A 112 -5.74 -1.45 -14.11
CA GLN A 112 -7.10 -1.25 -14.62
C GLN A 112 -7.44 0.24 -14.55
N ILE A 113 -7.63 0.86 -15.72
CA ILE A 113 -7.99 2.27 -15.86
C ILE A 113 -9.51 2.38 -15.95
N ASN A 114 -10.08 3.20 -15.07
CA ASN A 114 -11.48 3.56 -15.08
C ASN A 114 -11.61 5.08 -15.20
N VAL A 115 -12.52 5.54 -16.04
CA VAL A 115 -12.80 6.98 -16.24
C VAL A 115 -14.30 7.22 -16.07
N ASN A 116 -14.67 8.17 -15.21
CA ASN A 116 -16.06 8.55 -14.93
C ASN A 116 -16.95 7.35 -14.57
N GLY A 117 -16.47 6.50 -13.66
CA GLY A 117 -17.16 5.30 -13.20
C GLY A 117 -17.26 4.13 -14.20
N LYS A 118 -16.61 4.22 -15.36
CA LYS A 118 -16.61 3.15 -16.38
C LYS A 118 -15.23 2.55 -16.59
N GLU A 119 -15.18 1.23 -16.76
CA GLU A 119 -13.96 0.53 -17.20
C GLU A 119 -13.54 1.04 -18.58
N TYR A 120 -12.24 1.33 -18.72
CA TYR A 120 -11.71 1.94 -19.93
C TYR A 120 -10.64 1.08 -20.60
N HIS A 121 -9.57 0.72 -19.88
CA HIS A 121 -8.47 -0.06 -20.43
C HIS A 121 -7.73 -0.83 -19.34
N LEU A 122 -7.32 -2.06 -19.64
CA LEU A 122 -6.40 -2.84 -18.80
C LEU A 122 -5.01 -2.80 -19.45
N TYR A 123 -4.05 -2.14 -18.79
CA TYR A 123 -2.66 -2.13 -19.23
C TYR A 123 -1.85 -3.15 -18.43
N GLN A 124 -1.34 -4.19 -19.09
CA GLN A 124 -0.55 -5.23 -18.43
C GLN A 124 0.78 -4.67 -17.90
N HIS A 125 1.22 -5.15 -16.74
CA HIS A 125 2.49 -4.74 -16.15
C HIS A 125 3.66 -5.10 -17.08
N ARG A 126 4.47 -4.10 -17.45
CA ARG A 126 5.74 -4.31 -18.17
C ARG A 126 6.97 -4.09 -17.30
N LEU A 127 6.79 -3.42 -16.16
CA LEU A 127 7.76 -3.28 -15.09
C LEU A 127 7.19 -3.86 -13.78
N PRO A 128 8.03 -4.38 -12.87
CA PRO A 128 7.61 -4.74 -11.53
C PRO A 128 6.94 -3.56 -10.83
N VAL A 129 5.69 -3.73 -10.39
CA VAL A 129 4.85 -2.66 -9.85
C VAL A 129 5.44 -2.05 -8.58
N GLU A 130 6.20 -2.83 -7.81
CA GLU A 130 6.84 -2.41 -6.56
C GLU A 130 7.95 -1.38 -6.79
N ARG A 131 8.47 -1.27 -8.02
CA ARG A 131 9.45 -0.23 -8.37
C ARG A 131 8.81 1.15 -8.50
N VAL A 132 7.50 1.20 -8.77
CA VAL A 132 6.78 2.44 -9.03
C VAL A 132 6.54 3.16 -7.70
N CYS A 133 7.18 4.31 -7.54
CA CYS A 133 7.25 5.06 -6.28
C CYS A 133 6.97 6.55 -6.42
N ALA A 134 6.57 7.04 -7.60
CA ALA A 134 6.24 8.44 -7.82
C ALA A 134 5.08 8.59 -8.82
N LEU A 135 4.28 9.64 -8.63
CA LEU A 135 3.22 10.07 -9.53
C LEU A 135 3.62 11.41 -10.14
N LYS A 136 3.59 11.50 -11.47
CA LYS A 136 3.73 12.76 -12.21
C LYS A 136 2.50 13.02 -13.05
N ILE A 137 2.02 14.28 -13.04
CA ILE A 137 0.92 14.75 -13.88
C ILE A 137 1.38 16.03 -14.57
N ALA A 138 1.26 16.09 -15.89
CA ALA A 138 1.71 17.24 -16.69
C ALA A 138 0.83 17.48 -17.93
N GLY A 139 1.04 18.61 -18.61
CA GLY A 139 0.29 19.01 -19.80
C GLY A 139 -0.97 19.82 -19.48
N ASP A 140 -1.90 19.87 -20.43
CA ASP A 140 -3.04 20.80 -20.44
C ASP A 140 -4.21 20.29 -19.58
N VAL A 141 -3.98 20.16 -18.28
CA VAL A 141 -4.97 19.66 -17.32
C VAL A 141 -4.95 20.48 -16.04
N GLN A 142 -6.12 20.69 -15.45
CA GLN A 142 -6.25 21.16 -14.08
C GLN A 142 -6.59 19.97 -13.19
N VAL A 143 -5.88 19.78 -12.09
CA VAL A 143 -6.15 18.72 -11.11
C VAL A 143 -6.76 19.36 -9.87
N GLN A 144 -7.92 18.86 -9.43
CA GLN A 144 -8.55 19.28 -8.18
C GLN A 144 -8.16 18.39 -7.01
N THR A 145 -8.06 17.07 -7.24
CA THR A 145 -7.79 16.12 -6.15
C THR A 145 -6.92 14.97 -6.63
N ILE A 146 -5.93 14.59 -5.82
CA ILE A 146 -5.19 13.34 -5.95
C ILE A 146 -5.33 12.57 -4.63
N ASN A 147 -5.74 11.31 -4.73
CA ASN A 147 -5.82 10.38 -3.61
C ASN A 147 -5.13 9.08 -4.01
N ILE A 148 -4.09 8.69 -3.29
CA ILE A 148 -3.57 7.33 -3.39
C ILE A 148 -4.32 6.52 -2.36
N ILE A 149 -5.08 5.54 -2.82
CA ILE A 149 -5.99 4.70 -2.04
C ILE A 149 -5.41 3.29 -1.97
N GLY A 150 -4.73 2.93 -0.89
CA GLY A 150 -4.44 1.56 -0.53
C GLY A 150 -5.71 0.89 -0.05
N VAL A 151 -6.12 -0.19 -0.72
CA VAL A 151 -7.24 -0.98 -0.22
C VAL A 151 -6.74 -1.79 0.97
N ARG A 152 -7.50 -1.77 2.08
CA ARG A 152 -7.34 -2.77 3.14
C ARG A 152 -7.38 -4.14 2.47
N ILE A 153 -6.31 -4.92 2.63
CA ILE A 153 -6.08 -6.23 1.98
C ILE A 153 -7.29 -7.20 2.08
N ALA A 154 -8.21 -6.97 3.03
CA ALA A 154 -9.52 -7.60 3.11
C ALA A 154 -10.30 -7.64 1.77
N SER A 155 -10.22 -6.61 0.92
CA SER A 155 -11.03 -6.59 -0.33
C SER A 155 -10.47 -7.49 -1.41
N ILE A 156 -9.16 -7.74 -1.46
CA ILE A 156 -8.56 -8.66 -2.45
C ILE A 156 -9.03 -10.09 -2.16
N PHE A 157 -9.05 -10.50 -0.89
CA PHE A 157 -9.56 -11.82 -0.50
C PHE A 157 -11.07 -11.94 -0.70
N PHE A 158 -11.85 -10.89 -0.42
CA PHE A 158 -13.30 -10.88 -0.67
C PHE A 158 -13.63 -11.03 -2.17
N TYR A 159 -12.92 -10.32 -3.05
CA TYR A 159 -13.10 -10.46 -4.50
C TYR A 159 -12.62 -11.83 -5.02
N MET A 160 -11.53 -12.37 -4.46
CA MET A 160 -11.01 -13.68 -4.87
C MET A 160 -11.90 -14.84 -4.40
N LEU A 161 -12.51 -14.74 -3.20
CA LEU A 161 -13.52 -15.68 -2.70
C LEU A 161 -14.85 -15.59 -3.48
N LEU A 162 -15.30 -14.38 -3.85
CA LEU A 162 -16.50 -14.19 -4.68
C LEU A 162 -16.35 -14.77 -6.10
N ARG A 163 -15.12 -14.82 -6.63
CA ARG A 163 -14.87 -15.45 -7.95
C ARG A 163 -14.89 -16.97 -7.90
N LEU A 164 -14.76 -17.56 -6.69
CA LEU A 164 -14.74 -19.01 -6.49
C LEU A 164 -16.09 -19.58 -6.06
N HIS A 165 -17.04 -18.78 -5.55
CA HIS A 165 -18.34 -19.27 -5.10
C HIS A 165 -19.50 -18.48 -5.71
N THR A 166 -20.32 -19.19 -6.46
CA THR A 166 -21.62 -18.75 -6.95
C THR A 166 -22.57 -18.43 -5.78
N PHE A 167 -23.05 -17.18 -5.74
CA PHE A 167 -24.32 -16.70 -5.17
C PHE A 167 -24.68 -16.91 -3.67
N THR A 168 -25.19 -15.81 -3.09
CA THR A 168 -25.83 -15.60 -1.77
C THR A 168 -24.88 -15.65 -0.57
N LEU A 169 -24.92 -14.77 0.44
CA LEU A 169 -26.06 -14.17 1.14
C LEU A 169 -25.60 -12.91 1.91
N LEU A 170 -26.49 -11.92 2.00
CA LEU A 170 -26.43 -10.75 2.89
C LEU A 170 -26.44 -11.20 4.37
N HIS A 171 -25.65 -10.56 5.25
CA HIS A 171 -26.08 -10.01 6.56
C HIS A 171 -24.90 -9.50 7.40
N VAL A 172 -24.95 -8.18 7.66
CA VAL A 172 -24.49 -7.37 8.82
C VAL A 172 -23.59 -8.05 9.86
N LEU A 173 -22.44 -7.44 10.20
CA LEU A 173 -21.86 -7.44 11.56
C LEU A 173 -20.86 -6.28 11.76
N SER A 174 -20.77 -5.86 13.02
CA SER A 174 -20.27 -4.60 13.57
C SER A 174 -18.77 -4.29 13.37
N ILE A 175 -18.43 -2.99 13.46
CA ILE A 175 -17.10 -2.40 13.35
C ILE A 175 -16.25 -2.75 14.58
N THR A 176 -15.32 -3.66 14.39
CA THR A 176 -14.07 -3.79 15.16
C THR A 176 -13.02 -4.23 14.14
N THR A 177 -11.96 -3.43 13.99
CA THR A 177 -10.94 -3.64 12.96
C THR A 177 -10.05 -4.83 13.31
N PHE A 178 -10.48 -6.02 12.90
CA PHE A 178 -9.70 -7.25 12.98
C PHE A 178 -8.88 -7.42 11.69
N PHE A 179 -7.56 -7.55 11.79
CA PHE A 179 -6.67 -7.80 10.65
C PHE A 179 -5.98 -9.16 10.79
N LEU A 180 -6.68 -10.22 10.44
CA LEU A 180 -6.12 -11.57 10.46
C LEU A 180 -5.50 -11.91 9.10
N TYR A 181 -4.17 -12.00 9.02
CA TYR A 181 -3.49 -12.51 7.83
C TYR A 181 -3.26 -14.02 7.99
N SER A 182 -3.66 -14.84 7.00
CA SER A 182 -3.22 -16.25 6.91
C SER A 182 -2.07 -16.35 5.90
N LEU A 183 -0.85 -16.53 6.41
CA LEU A 183 0.39 -16.76 5.67
C LEU A 183 0.56 -18.24 5.29
N CYS A 184 -0.43 -18.82 4.62
CA CYS A 184 -0.34 -20.21 4.20
C CYS A 184 0.60 -20.45 2.98
N LEU A 185 1.52 -19.54 2.62
CA LEU A 185 2.26 -19.65 1.33
C LEU A 185 3.76 -19.29 1.33
N LEU A 186 4.43 -19.16 2.46
CA LEU A 186 5.88 -18.86 2.45
C LEU A 186 6.66 -19.74 3.43
N GLY A 187 7.12 -20.88 2.91
CA GLY A 187 8.26 -21.55 3.52
C GLY A 187 9.43 -20.56 3.64
N PHE A 188 9.94 -20.38 4.87
CA PHE A 188 11.10 -19.56 5.22
C PHE A 188 10.93 -18.03 5.25
N LEU A 189 10.02 -17.51 6.10
CA LEU A 189 10.16 -16.12 6.55
C LEU A 189 11.52 -15.93 7.25
N ARG A 190 12.49 -15.28 6.58
CA ARG A 190 13.72 -14.85 7.24
C ARG A 190 13.59 -13.45 7.82
N THR A 191 12.90 -12.53 7.15
CA THR A 191 12.79 -11.13 7.56
C THR A 191 11.47 -10.53 7.10
N ILE A 192 10.64 -10.10 8.05
CA ILE A 192 9.46 -9.28 7.79
C ILE A 192 9.86 -7.81 7.87
N ILE A 193 9.46 -7.01 6.89
CA ILE A 193 9.68 -5.55 6.90
C ILE A 193 8.31 -4.87 6.95
N ILE A 194 8.13 -3.90 7.84
CA ILE A 194 6.89 -3.15 8.04
C ILE A 194 7.27 -1.67 8.04
N ARG A 195 6.72 -0.88 7.12
CA ARG A 195 6.83 0.58 7.18
C ARG A 195 5.49 1.19 7.49
N GLY A 196 5.54 2.28 8.23
CA GLY A 196 4.34 2.99 8.63
C GLY A 196 4.65 4.33 9.27
N MET A 197 3.61 4.94 9.80
CA MET A 197 3.65 6.17 10.59
C MET A 197 2.89 5.93 11.90
N VAL A 198 3.37 6.51 12.99
CA VAL A 198 2.58 6.66 14.21
C VAL A 198 1.80 7.98 14.09
N PRO A 199 0.46 7.98 14.11
CA PRO A 199 -0.31 9.22 13.98
C PRO A 199 -0.14 10.12 15.23
N TYR A 200 -0.42 11.42 15.08
CA TYR A 200 -0.50 12.34 16.20
C TYR A 200 -1.59 11.91 17.20
N GLY A 201 -1.28 11.97 18.50
CA GLY A 201 -2.21 11.54 19.56
C GLY A 201 -2.35 10.01 19.70
N ALA A 202 -1.47 9.22 19.07
CA ALA A 202 -1.46 7.78 19.24
C ALA A 202 -1.21 7.38 20.71
N ASN A 203 -2.01 6.44 21.21
CA ASN A 203 -1.81 5.83 22.52
C ASN A 203 -0.86 4.64 22.42
N ARG A 204 -1.23 3.63 21.61
CA ARG A 204 -0.45 2.40 21.42
C ARG A 204 -0.87 1.64 20.18
N PHE A 205 0.04 0.83 19.66
CA PHE A 205 -0.27 -0.18 18.65
C PHE A 205 0.45 -1.49 18.95
N CYS A 206 0.07 -2.58 18.29
CA CYS A 206 0.77 -3.85 18.40
C CYS A 206 0.93 -4.56 17.07
N ILE A 207 1.94 -5.42 17.02
CA ILE A 207 2.26 -6.31 15.90
C ILE A 207 2.43 -7.71 16.50
N ASN A 208 1.54 -8.62 16.11
CA ASN A 208 1.43 -9.97 16.62
C ASN A 208 1.83 -10.96 15.54
N PHE A 209 2.73 -11.88 15.87
CA PHE A 209 3.06 -13.04 15.06
C PHE A 209 2.35 -14.24 15.69
N ILE A 210 1.42 -14.81 14.94
CA ILE A 210 0.40 -15.74 15.40
C ILE A 210 0.62 -17.10 14.74
N VAL A 211 0.36 -18.17 15.49
CA VAL A 211 0.28 -19.54 14.99
C VAL A 211 -1.17 -19.81 14.60
N GLY A 212 -1.44 -20.01 13.32
CA GLY A 212 -2.79 -20.04 12.76
C GLY A 212 -3.65 -21.18 13.28
N GLY A 213 -3.04 -22.34 13.50
CA GLY A 213 -3.72 -23.53 14.03
C GLY A 213 -4.20 -23.37 15.48
N THR A 214 -3.42 -22.71 16.34
CA THR A 214 -3.73 -22.59 17.78
C THR A 214 -4.23 -21.20 18.19
N ARG A 215 -4.01 -20.20 17.34
CA ARG A 215 -4.17 -18.76 17.63
C ARG A 215 -3.21 -18.22 18.69
N ASP A 216 -2.19 -18.97 19.08
CA ASP A 216 -1.16 -18.48 20.00
C ASP A 216 -0.40 -17.32 19.39
N ILE A 217 -0.10 -16.31 20.21
CA ILE A 217 0.77 -15.19 19.83
C ILE A 217 2.20 -15.58 20.20
N ALA A 218 2.96 -16.06 19.23
CA ALA A 218 4.36 -16.43 19.42
C ALA A 218 5.24 -15.21 19.72
N PHE A 219 4.94 -14.06 19.11
CA PHE A 219 5.63 -12.80 19.38
C PHE A 219 4.66 -11.61 19.30
N HIS A 220 4.51 -10.89 20.41
CA HIS A 220 3.76 -9.66 20.53
C HIS A 220 4.76 -8.52 20.68
N LEU A 221 4.69 -7.51 19.81
CA LEU A 221 5.42 -6.25 19.91
C LEU A 221 4.40 -5.13 20.13
N ASN A 222 4.49 -4.40 21.23
CA ASN A 222 3.53 -3.37 21.61
C ASN A 222 4.21 -2.06 22.02
N PRO A 223 4.46 -1.15 21.06
CA PRO A 223 4.82 0.23 21.36
C PRO A 223 3.67 0.96 22.05
N ARG A 224 3.94 1.50 23.23
CA ARG A 224 3.04 2.34 24.01
C ARG A 224 3.60 3.76 24.00
N ILE A 225 3.03 4.58 23.12
CA ILE A 225 3.61 5.86 22.70
C ILE A 225 3.56 6.87 23.85
N LEU A 226 2.42 6.95 24.54
CA LEU A 226 2.25 7.84 25.70
C LEU A 226 3.10 7.42 26.91
N GLU A 227 3.29 6.11 27.10
CA GLU A 227 4.12 5.57 28.18
C GLU A 227 5.62 5.65 27.85
N GLY A 228 5.99 5.90 26.59
CA GLY A 228 7.38 5.95 26.15
C GLY A 228 8.11 4.60 26.19
N ILE A 229 7.38 3.47 26.17
CA ILE A 229 7.94 2.12 26.27
C ILE A 229 7.52 1.22 25.09
N VAL A 230 8.27 0.13 24.88
CA VAL A 230 7.90 -0.94 23.94
C VAL A 230 7.88 -2.28 24.67
N VAL A 231 6.69 -2.84 24.83
CA VAL A 231 6.49 -4.14 25.48
C VAL A 231 6.62 -5.26 24.46
N ARG A 232 7.29 -6.35 24.84
CA ARG A 232 7.29 -7.61 24.09
C ARG A 232 6.84 -8.76 24.96
N ASN A 233 6.07 -9.67 24.38
CA ASN A 233 5.58 -10.85 25.11
C ASN A 233 5.19 -11.99 24.15
N SER A 234 4.70 -13.09 24.71
CA SER A 234 3.97 -14.15 23.99
C SER A 234 2.68 -14.45 24.74
N GLN A 235 1.62 -14.81 24.01
CA GLN A 235 0.38 -15.33 24.57
C GLN A 235 0.22 -16.79 24.13
N LEU A 236 0.43 -17.73 25.04
CA LEU A 236 0.41 -19.17 24.75
C LEU A 236 -0.72 -19.83 25.55
N GLY A 237 -1.58 -20.60 24.89
CA GLY A 237 -2.77 -21.18 25.52
C GLY A 237 -3.74 -20.13 26.07
N GLY A 238 -3.78 -18.94 25.44
CA GLY A 238 -4.59 -17.80 25.87
C GLY A 238 -4.01 -16.99 27.06
N LEU A 239 -2.87 -17.40 27.62
CA LEU A 239 -2.24 -16.73 28.77
C LEU A 239 -1.03 -15.91 28.35
N TRP A 240 -0.97 -14.66 28.78
CA TRP A 240 0.20 -13.80 28.60
C TRP A 240 1.34 -14.26 29.51
N GLY A 241 2.56 -14.32 28.96
CA GLY A 241 3.77 -14.59 29.73
C GLY A 241 4.34 -13.36 30.43
N GLN A 242 5.61 -13.44 30.83
CA GLN A 242 6.35 -12.30 31.41
C GLN A 242 6.64 -11.25 30.33
N GLU A 243 6.32 -9.98 30.61
CA GLU A 243 6.66 -8.87 29.71
C GLU A 243 8.18 -8.60 29.67
N GLU A 244 8.69 -8.29 28.48
CA GLU A 244 10.04 -7.74 28.27
C GLU A 244 9.92 -6.29 27.85
N GLN A 245 10.52 -5.38 28.62
CA GLN A 245 10.40 -3.92 28.38
C GLN A 245 11.76 -3.26 28.15
N GLU A 246 12.85 -3.94 28.47
CA GLU A 246 14.23 -3.41 28.40
C GLU A 246 14.61 -3.00 26.97
N ILE A 247 14.75 -1.69 26.75
CA ILE A 247 15.29 -1.02 25.55
C ILE A 247 15.92 0.31 25.99
N PHE A 248 16.82 0.87 25.19
CA PHE A 248 17.45 2.16 25.49
C PHE A 248 16.49 3.36 25.33
N PHE A 249 15.63 3.32 24.31
CA PHE A 249 14.61 4.33 24.04
C PHE A 249 13.47 3.72 23.20
N ASN A 250 12.29 4.33 23.23
CA ASN A 250 11.19 3.98 22.32
C ASN A 250 11.41 4.66 20.95
N PRO A 251 11.63 3.89 19.88
CA PRO A 251 11.88 4.46 18.54
C PRO A 251 10.59 4.87 17.81
N PHE A 252 9.41 4.64 18.40
CA PHE A 252 8.11 5.00 17.85
C PHE A 252 7.61 6.27 18.53
N GLN A 253 7.49 7.34 17.76
CA GLN A 253 7.02 8.64 18.23
C GLN A 253 5.88 9.15 17.37
N GLU A 254 4.95 9.87 17.97
CA GLU A 254 3.82 10.46 17.24
C GLU A 254 4.29 11.36 16.08
N GLY A 255 3.55 11.29 14.98
CA GLY A 255 3.88 11.97 13.72
C GLY A 255 5.08 11.39 12.95
N GLN A 256 5.80 10.41 13.50
CA GLN A 256 7.02 9.87 12.87
C GLN A 256 6.75 8.64 12.02
N TYR A 257 7.50 8.55 10.92
CA TYR A 257 7.61 7.34 10.12
C TYR A 257 8.58 6.34 10.76
N PHE A 258 8.32 5.05 10.55
CA PHE A 258 9.21 3.98 10.95
C PHE A 258 9.43 2.97 9.81
N ASP A 259 10.63 2.41 9.77
CA ASP A 259 11.00 1.20 9.03
C ASP A 259 11.36 0.10 10.05
N LEU A 260 10.43 -0.85 10.25
CA LEU A 260 10.58 -1.96 11.17
C LEU A 260 11.00 -3.22 10.41
N SER A 261 12.09 -3.84 10.82
CA SER A 261 12.54 -5.13 10.30
C SER A 261 12.61 -6.17 11.42
N ILE A 262 11.83 -7.24 11.29
CA ILE A 262 11.79 -8.35 12.23
C ILE A 262 12.35 -9.60 11.55
N ARG A 263 13.57 -9.97 11.93
CA ARG A 263 14.26 -11.15 11.40
C ARG A 263 13.99 -12.37 12.28
N CYS A 264 13.42 -13.42 11.72
CA CYS A 264 13.27 -14.71 12.39
C CYS A 264 14.58 -15.50 12.27
N GLY A 265 15.24 -15.75 13.40
CA GLY A 265 16.36 -16.68 13.50
C GLY A 265 15.94 -17.99 14.14
N ASN A 266 16.88 -18.94 14.26
CA ASN A 266 16.59 -20.27 14.82
C ASN A 266 16.17 -20.26 16.30
N TRP A 267 16.53 -19.21 17.05
CA TRP A 267 16.36 -19.17 18.51
C TRP A 267 15.67 -17.90 19.01
N ARG A 268 15.51 -16.89 18.14
CA ARG A 268 15.04 -15.57 18.52
C ARG A 268 14.57 -14.76 17.32
N PHE A 269 13.70 -13.80 17.57
CA PHE A 269 13.50 -12.65 16.70
C PHE A 269 14.56 -11.60 16.96
N LYS A 270 15.08 -11.00 15.89
CA LYS A 270 15.89 -9.77 15.96
C LYS A 270 15.09 -8.63 15.38
N VAL A 271 14.91 -7.57 16.15
CA VAL A 271 14.07 -6.44 15.78
C VAL A 271 14.94 -5.22 15.53
N TYR A 272 14.75 -4.59 14.38
CA TYR A 272 15.40 -3.35 13.99
C TYR A 272 14.34 -2.29 13.68
N VAL A 273 14.59 -1.06 14.08
CA VAL A 273 13.75 0.10 13.73
C VAL A 273 14.65 1.16 13.12
N ASN A 274 14.29 1.68 11.95
CA ASN A 274 15.04 2.68 11.19
C ASN A 274 16.51 2.27 10.97
N GLY A 275 16.73 0.99 10.67
CA GLY A 275 18.06 0.40 10.45
C GLY A 275 18.89 0.15 11.72
N GLN A 276 18.43 0.58 12.90
CA GLN A 276 19.11 0.35 14.17
C GLN A 276 18.57 -0.88 14.89
N HIS A 277 19.45 -1.65 15.52
CA HIS A 277 19.03 -2.79 16.36
C HIS A 277 18.31 -2.28 17.59
N MET A 278 17.07 -2.73 17.80
CA MET A 278 16.25 -2.34 18.95
C MET A 278 16.32 -3.39 20.05
N CYS A 279 16.01 -4.65 19.73
CA CYS A 279 16.00 -5.73 20.71
C CYS A 279 16.14 -7.13 20.07
N ASN A 280 16.37 -8.11 20.93
CA ASN A 280 16.19 -9.52 20.62
C ASN A 280 15.04 -10.06 21.46
N PHE A 281 14.24 -10.98 20.93
CA PHE A 281 13.20 -11.69 21.67
C PHE A 281 13.40 -13.19 21.49
N ILE A 282 13.71 -13.90 22.57
CA ILE A 282 13.97 -15.35 22.52
C ILE A 282 12.66 -16.08 22.23
N HIS A 283 12.71 -17.09 21.36
CA HIS A 283 11.53 -17.87 21.01
C HIS A 283 10.97 -18.58 22.23
N ARG A 284 9.78 -18.18 22.67
CA ARG A 284 9.00 -18.90 23.69
C ARG A 284 8.18 -20.03 23.07
N TYR A 285 7.71 -19.81 21.84
CA TYR A 285 7.10 -20.84 21.00
C TYR A 285 8.17 -21.53 20.14
N GLN A 286 8.52 -22.78 20.47
CA GLN A 286 9.66 -23.47 19.86
C GLN A 286 9.43 -23.87 18.40
N GLN A 287 8.18 -24.13 18.00
CA GLN A 287 7.82 -24.52 16.62
C GLN A 287 7.63 -23.27 15.76
N PHE A 288 8.60 -22.35 15.76
CA PHE A 288 8.51 -21.05 15.08
C PHE A 288 8.22 -21.13 13.57
N THR A 289 8.41 -22.30 12.96
CA THR A 289 8.02 -22.61 11.57
C THR A 289 6.51 -22.70 11.35
N GLN A 290 5.70 -22.81 12.41
CA GLN A 290 4.23 -22.79 12.35
C GLN A 290 3.64 -21.39 12.51
N ILE A 291 4.48 -20.37 12.68
CA ILE A 291 4.04 -18.98 12.70
C ILE A 291 3.71 -18.59 11.27
N ASP A 292 2.41 -18.49 11.00
CA ASP A 292 1.84 -18.27 9.69
C ASP A 292 0.79 -17.16 9.74
N MET A 293 0.75 -16.34 10.78
CA MET A 293 -0.19 -15.21 10.86
C MET A 293 0.54 -13.97 11.36
N ILE A 294 0.25 -12.82 10.76
CA ILE A 294 0.58 -11.51 11.34
C ILE A 294 -0.75 -10.83 11.68
N LEU A 295 -0.78 -9.99 12.71
CA LEU A 295 -1.92 -9.16 13.07
C LEU A 295 -1.38 -7.82 13.58
N ILE A 296 -1.86 -6.71 13.02
CA ILE A 296 -1.45 -5.36 13.41
C ILE A 296 -2.69 -4.60 13.88
N GLU A 297 -2.65 -4.07 15.09
CA GLU A 297 -3.79 -3.42 15.75
C GLU A 297 -3.38 -2.14 16.48
N GLY A 298 -4.35 -1.26 16.76
CA GLY A 298 -4.13 -0.01 17.48
C GLY A 298 -3.72 1.16 16.59
N ASP A 299 -3.10 2.17 17.20
CA ASP A 299 -2.86 3.50 16.63
C ASP A 299 -1.63 3.52 15.72
N VAL A 300 -1.76 2.93 14.53
CA VAL A 300 -0.67 2.87 13.56
C VAL A 300 -1.18 2.93 12.12
N GLN A 301 -0.39 3.59 11.29
CA GLN A 301 -0.64 3.78 9.86
C GLN A 301 0.35 2.92 9.08
N ILE A 302 -0.08 1.84 8.46
CA ILE A 302 0.83 0.93 7.72
C ILE A 302 0.87 1.31 6.23
N SER A 303 2.08 1.55 5.71
CA SER A 303 2.32 1.87 4.31
C SER A 303 2.95 0.71 3.52
N TYR A 304 3.67 -0.21 4.18
CA TYR A 304 4.35 -1.33 3.54
C TYR A 304 4.44 -2.52 4.46
N ILE A 305 4.22 -3.73 3.92
CA ILE A 305 4.64 -4.98 4.55
C ILE A 305 5.34 -5.84 3.48
N HIS A 306 6.50 -6.39 3.83
CA HIS A 306 7.23 -7.41 3.08
C HIS A 306 7.40 -8.64 3.95
N PHE A 307 7.32 -9.81 3.33
CA PHE A 307 7.44 -11.11 3.96
C PHE A 307 8.68 -11.84 3.45
#